data_AF-A0A0G0Y771-F1
#
_entry.id   AF-A0A0G0Y771-F1
#
_cell.length_a   1.000
_cell.length_b   1.000
_cell.length_c   1.000
_cell.angle_alpha   90.00
_cell.angle_beta   90.00
_cell.angle_gamma   90.00
#
_symmetry.space_group_name_H-M   'P 1'
#
loop_
_entity.id
_entity.type
_entity.pdbx_description
1 polymer ?
#
loop_
_entity_poly.entity_id
_entity_poly.type
_entity_poly.pdbx_seq_one_letter_code
_entity_poly.pdbx_strand_id
1 'polypeptide(L)'
;MNFEKAKRNYVNRFTMDHVPTWALTPANNGKYYAPQYISDKEWYDNTFFPPHKLCYKSDCYSTNQTWPIGQWLDKPYSKEPKK
;
A
#
# COMPACT_ATOMS: atom_id res chain seq x y z
N MET A 1 6.88 -11.81 -12.28
CA MET A 1 5.80 -10.81 -12.25
C MET A 1 6.30 -9.55 -12.97
N ASN A 2 5.45 -8.75 -13.64
CA ASN A 2 5.84 -7.43 -14.16
C ASN A 2 5.07 -6.31 -13.45
N PHE A 3 5.54 -5.07 -13.56
CA PHE A 3 5.04 -3.92 -12.79
C PHE A 3 3.53 -3.69 -12.95
N GLU A 4 3.05 -3.62 -14.20
CA GLU A 4 1.62 -3.37 -14.47
C GLU A 4 0.73 -4.54 -14.04
N LYS A 5 1.20 -5.79 -14.21
CA LYS A 5 0.48 -6.98 -13.74
C LYS A 5 0.46 -7.03 -12.20
N ALA A 6 1.53 -6.60 -11.53
CA ALA A 6 1.58 -6.50 -10.08
C ALA A 6 0.55 -5.49 -9.57
N LYS A 7 0.50 -4.27 -10.12
CA LYS A 7 -0.48 -3.25 -9.72
C LYS A 7 -1.93 -3.72 -9.84
N ARG A 8 -2.25 -4.48 -10.89
CA ARG A 8 -3.60 -5.04 -11.10
C ARG A 8 -3.94 -6.15 -10.11
N ASN A 9 -2.98 -7.00 -9.79
CA ASN A 9 -3.21 -8.15 -8.91
C ASN A 9 -3.17 -7.79 -7.42
N TYR A 10 -2.41 -6.76 -7.04
CA TYR A 10 -2.18 -6.34 -5.66
C TYR A 10 -2.89 -5.01 -5.40
N VAL A 11 -4.21 -5.05 -5.38
CA VAL A 11 -5.08 -3.88 -5.17
C VAL A 11 -5.03 -3.34 -3.73
N ASN A 12 -4.55 -4.16 -2.79
CA ASN A 12 -4.42 -3.80 -1.37
C ASN A 12 -3.09 -3.13 -1.03
N ARG A 13 -2.17 -2.96 -2.00
CA ARG A 13 -0.95 -2.18 -1.76
C ARG A 13 -1.33 -0.79 -1.28
N PHE A 14 -0.57 -0.21 -0.37
CA PHE A 14 -0.81 1.16 0.07
C PHE A 14 0.44 2.00 -0.14
N THR A 15 0.37 2.87 -1.13
CA THR A 15 1.46 3.76 -1.54
C THR A 15 0.90 5.19 -1.66
N MET A 16 1.76 6.20 -1.76
CA MET A 16 1.25 7.56 -2.05
C MET A 16 0.61 7.65 -3.45
N ASP A 17 0.94 6.70 -4.35
CA ASP A 17 0.37 6.60 -5.70
C ASP A 17 -0.98 5.89 -5.72
N HIS A 18 -1.22 4.95 -4.81
CA HIS A 18 -2.40 4.09 -4.76
C HIS A 18 -2.93 3.95 -3.33
N VAL A 19 -4.14 4.45 -3.12
CA VAL A 19 -4.86 4.38 -1.84
C VAL A 19 -5.91 3.26 -1.94
N PRO A 20 -5.76 2.16 -1.19
CA PRO A 20 -6.74 1.09 -1.20
C PRO A 20 -7.97 1.46 -0.36
N THR A 21 -9.14 0.94 -0.72
CA THR A 21 -10.41 1.30 -0.05
C THR A 21 -10.40 1.01 1.46
N TRP A 22 -9.70 -0.04 1.89
CA TRP A 22 -9.60 -0.38 3.32
C TRP A 22 -8.91 0.72 4.14
N ALA A 23 -8.01 1.50 3.54
CA ALA A 23 -7.28 2.57 4.22
C ALA A 23 -8.14 3.80 4.53
N LEU A 24 -9.34 3.88 3.94
CA LEU A 24 -10.32 4.93 4.22
C LEU A 24 -11.11 4.68 5.50
N THR A 25 -10.95 3.49 6.11
CA THR A 25 -11.59 3.12 7.37
C THR A 25 -10.55 3.23 8.50
N PRO A 26 -10.89 3.82 9.65
CA PRO A 26 -9.97 3.86 10.78
C PRO A 26 -9.72 2.45 11.32
N ALA A 27 -8.51 2.23 11.84
CA ALA A 27 -8.16 1.01 12.56
C ALA A 27 -8.80 1.00 13.96
N ASN A 28 -8.68 -0.14 14.66
CA ASN A 28 -9.25 -0.33 16.00
C ASN A 28 -8.74 0.67 17.05
N ASN A 29 -7.64 1.37 16.79
CA ASN A 29 -7.08 2.43 17.65
C ASN A 29 -7.63 3.83 17.34
N GLY A 30 -8.61 3.96 16.43
CA GLY A 30 -9.20 5.23 16.02
C GLY A 30 -8.34 6.06 15.06
N LYS A 31 -7.16 5.56 14.66
CA LYS A 31 -6.26 6.21 13.69
C LYS A 31 -6.39 5.57 12.32
N TYR A 32 -5.95 6.28 11.30
CA TYR A 32 -5.88 5.78 9.93
C TYR A 32 -4.50 5.25 9.61
N TYR A 33 -4.42 4.19 8.81
CA TYR A 33 -3.14 3.73 8.30
C TYR A 33 -2.56 4.78 7.33
N ALA A 34 -1.25 4.94 7.38
CA ALA A 34 -0.51 5.72 6.39
C ALA A 34 -0.08 4.86 5.19
N PRO A 35 0.28 5.46 4.05
CA PRO A 35 0.98 4.77 2.98
C PRO A 35 2.24 4.06 3.49
N GLN A 36 2.43 2.82 3.07
CA GLN A 36 3.60 2.00 3.43
C GLN A 36 4.86 2.41 2.65
N TYR A 37 4.68 2.92 1.43
CA TYR A 37 5.75 3.30 0.51
C TYR A 37 5.45 4.65 -0.14
N ILE A 38 6.49 5.37 -0.57
CA ILE A 38 6.40 6.64 -1.29
C ILE A 38 5.80 6.41 -2.68
N SER A 39 6.09 5.30 -3.34
CA SER A 39 5.59 5.06 -4.70
C SER A 39 5.22 3.60 -4.98
N ASP A 40 4.44 3.39 -6.02
CA ASP A 40 4.17 2.03 -6.54
C ASP A 40 5.47 1.34 -6.97
N LYS A 41 6.44 2.09 -7.51
CA LYS A 41 7.74 1.56 -7.92
C LYS A 41 8.55 1.04 -6.74
N GLU A 42 8.62 1.83 -5.66
CA GLU A 42 9.29 1.42 -4.43
C GLU A 42 8.63 0.19 -3.81
N TRP A 43 7.29 0.16 -3.76
CA TRP A 43 6.55 -1.01 -3.33
C TRP A 43 6.91 -2.25 -4.17
N TYR A 44 6.97 -2.11 -5.50
CA TYR A 44 7.30 -3.22 -6.40
C TYR A 44 8.73 -3.72 -6.19
N ASP A 45 9.69 -2.83 -6.03
CA ASP A 45 11.10 -3.20 -5.79
C ASP A 45 11.29 -3.89 -4.42
N ASN A 46 10.43 -3.61 -3.44
CA ASN A 46 10.49 -4.15 -2.07
C ASN A 46 9.46 -5.26 -1.78
N THR A 47 8.73 -5.74 -2.80
CA THR A 47 7.71 -6.78 -2.66
C THR A 47 8.17 -8.06 -3.33
N PHE A 48 8.11 -9.17 -2.60
CA PHE A 48 8.27 -10.49 -3.19
C PHE A 48 6.97 -10.93 -3.85
N PHE A 49 7.05 -11.39 -5.11
CA PHE A 49 5.90 -11.83 -5.90
C PHE A 49 5.96 -13.35 -6.15
N PRO A 50 5.29 -14.18 -5.34
CA PRO A 50 5.33 -15.62 -5.52
C PRO A 50 4.71 -16.05 -6.87
N PRO A 51 5.29 -17.04 -7.56
CA PRO A 51 4.79 -17.49 -8.87
C PRO A 51 3.40 -18.13 -8.83
N HIS A 52 3.03 -18.76 -7.71
CA HIS A 52 1.78 -19.52 -7.56
C HIS A 52 0.79 -18.92 -6.55
N LYS A 53 1.11 -17.77 -5.95
CA LYS A 53 0.27 -17.15 -4.93
C LYS A 53 0.38 -15.63 -5.02
N LEU A 54 -0.66 -15.01 -5.58
CA LEU A 54 -0.71 -13.57 -5.82
C LEU A 54 -0.95 -12.75 -4.54
N CYS A 55 -1.37 -13.35 -3.44
CA CYS A 55 -1.46 -12.74 -2.11
C CYS A 55 -1.91 -13.81 -1.10
N TYR A 56 -1.74 -13.57 0.19
CA TYR A 56 -2.33 -14.42 1.23
C TYR A 56 -3.50 -13.67 1.86
N LYS A 57 -4.71 -13.76 1.28
CA LYS A 57 -6.04 -13.34 1.80
C LYS A 57 -6.20 -11.87 2.28
N SER A 58 -5.20 -11.29 2.94
CA SER A 58 -5.09 -9.94 3.49
C SER A 58 -3.71 -9.30 3.24
N ASP A 59 -2.64 -10.09 3.09
CA ASP A 59 -1.26 -9.55 3.20
C ASP A 59 -0.42 -9.75 1.93
N CYS A 60 0.30 -8.69 1.57
CA CYS A 60 1.36 -8.73 0.57
C CYS A 60 2.67 -9.16 1.25
N TYR A 61 3.55 -9.87 0.53
CA TYR A 61 4.93 -10.11 0.99
C TYR A 61 5.79 -8.85 0.81
N SER A 62 5.31 -7.71 1.31
CA SER A 62 6.01 -6.44 1.32
C SER A 62 6.98 -6.41 2.50
N THR A 63 8.23 -6.04 2.22
CA THR A 63 9.28 -5.87 3.24
C THR A 63 9.83 -4.44 3.16
N ASN A 64 10.53 -3.97 4.20
CA ASN A 64 11.18 -2.66 4.21
C ASN A 64 10.23 -1.49 3.91
N GLN A 65 9.04 -1.47 4.53
CA GLN A 65 8.14 -0.32 4.43
C GLN A 65 8.82 0.94 4.96
N THR A 66 8.79 2.01 4.17
CA THR A 66 9.43 3.28 4.52
C THR A 66 8.54 4.18 5.35
N TRP A 67 7.22 4.00 5.31
CA TRP A 67 6.25 4.78 6.07
C TRP A 67 6.52 6.29 5.98
N PRO A 68 6.52 6.87 4.77
CA PRO A 68 7.06 8.20 4.50
C PRO A 68 6.43 9.35 5.28
N ILE A 69 5.23 9.15 5.82
CA ILE A 69 4.50 10.14 6.63
C ILE A 69 4.12 9.59 8.00
N GLY A 70 4.90 8.62 8.50
CA GLY A 70 4.60 7.86 9.71
C GLY A 70 3.72 6.64 9.43
N GLN A 71 3.38 5.88 10.47
CA GLN A 71 2.52 4.68 10.37
C GLN A 71 1.03 4.97 10.58
N TRP A 72 0.73 6.02 11.35
CA TRP A 72 -0.62 6.37 11.78
C TRP A 72 -0.91 7.84 11.49
N LEU A 73 -2.10 8.08 10.94
CA LEU A 73 -2.61 9.41 10.63
C LEU A 73 -3.88 9.68 11.43
N ASP A 74 -4.13 10.96 11.73
CA ASP A 74 -5.36 11.40 12.40
C ASP A 74 -6.55 11.48 11.43
N LYS A 75 -6.29 11.43 10.12
CA LYS A 75 -7.27 11.47 9.03
C LYS A 75 -6.87 10.49 7.92
N PRO A 76 -7.81 9.99 7.10
CA PRO A 76 -7.46 9.10 5.99
C PRO A 76 -6.55 9.83 5.00
N TYR A 77 -5.52 9.13 4.50
CA TYR A 77 -4.66 9.67 3.46
C TYR A 77 -5.47 9.85 2.16
N SER A 78 -5.55 11.09 1.68
CA SER A 78 -6.03 11.40 0.34
C SER A 78 -4.84 11.69 -0.56
N LYS A 79 -4.84 11.08 -1.74
CA LYS A 79 -3.99 11.53 -2.84
C LYS A 79 -4.55 12.89 -3.26
N GLU A 80 -4.01 13.98 -2.73
CA GLU A 80 -4.41 15.31 -3.20
C GLU A 80 -4.24 15.35 -4.73
N PRO A 81 -5.19 15.95 -5.46
CA PRO A 81 -4.99 16.17 -6.89
C PRO A 81 -3.75 17.06 -7.02
N LYS A 82 -2.72 16.56 -7.69
CA LYS A 82 -1.58 17.39 -8.11
C LYS A 82 -2.19 18.57 -8.89
N LYS A 83 -2.09 19.76 -8.32
CA LYS A 83 -2.46 21.02 -8.98
C LYS A 83 -1.56 21.26 -10.18
#